data_AF-A0A8H6KGX4-F1
#
_entry.id   AF-A0A8H6KGX4-F1
#
_cell.length_a   1.000
_cell.length_b   1.000
_cell.length_c   1.000
_cell.angle_alpha   90.00
_cell.angle_beta   90.00
_cell.angle_gamma   90.00
#
_symmetry.space_group_name_H-M   'P 1'
#
loop_
_entity.id
_entity.type
_entity.pdbx_description
1 polymer ?
#
loop_
_entity_poly.entity_id
_entity_poly.type
_entity_poly.pdbx_seq_one_letter_code
_entity_poly.pdbx_strand_id
1 'polypeptide(L)'
;MGRASKGITNLAASANDILQNISPILELVRDFGAPYGGMAIGTICFVFMVAKNRARMEEQITTTFSNIRDRLPGIKVYQRIYADDHELDRELQTKIVGAYNSFIGFCMEAFEFYTRGGLRRWFQALQINTYLDEQSALVQKSIVDVRLLCEDLLNKNVDTVKNELRDVKAINIGLERQLSDLQENTDKINLEKISKLLGVLPFPDDTRHFNLSRHQDNVAAEFNWKNHYSGATAEERLQAVENDSTYQDWLVCSQSRVLVMSGANDNLSARHCWVSPVALNLAARFRSDESLKGSNLCVFYLLGLRDEDDTWDHVVSFLTYRLLELNKRALRNEEQCRQLWADLQACSELRADPTETKPDDVTEKLERIALGTLGMFEAGKTIWIILDRVDRCHAMPGQSSKTTRKGRTTRKGGRSLLSMMVRLAGKSSATVKVLAVVNRADWHVEDQADELGGEMAGSLVVRTYRENGERLFGDL
;
A
#
# COMPACT_ATOMS: atom_id res chain seq x y z
N MET A 1 -21.84 49.65 -19.27
CA MET A 1 -22.16 50.85 -20.10
C MET A 1 -20.84 51.45 -20.59
N GLY A 2 -20.66 51.68 -21.89
CA GLY A 2 -19.43 52.33 -22.41
C GLY A 2 -18.84 51.83 -23.74
N ARG A 3 -19.51 50.95 -24.50
CA ARG A 3 -19.02 50.49 -25.83
C ARG A 3 -19.85 50.93 -27.04
N ALA A 4 -21.07 51.42 -26.85
CA ALA A 4 -21.88 51.98 -27.95
C ALA A 4 -21.51 53.45 -28.31
N SER A 5 -20.82 54.17 -27.42
CA SER A 5 -20.48 55.59 -27.62
C SER A 5 -19.19 55.82 -28.43
N LYS A 6 -18.24 54.86 -28.44
CA LYS A 6 -16.99 54.97 -29.23
C LYS A 6 -17.20 54.79 -30.73
N GLY A 7 -18.18 53.98 -31.15
CA GLY A 7 -18.51 53.82 -32.57
C GLY A 7 -19.11 55.08 -33.18
N ILE A 8 -20.01 55.76 -32.46
CA ILE A 8 -20.72 56.95 -32.95
C ILE A 8 -19.80 58.19 -32.94
N THR A 9 -18.87 58.29 -31.98
CA THR A 9 -17.91 59.42 -31.90
C THR A 9 -16.81 59.34 -32.96
N ASN A 10 -16.28 58.15 -33.28
CA ASN A 10 -15.39 57.97 -34.43
C ASN A 10 -16.13 58.16 -35.77
N LEU A 11 -17.43 57.81 -35.84
CA LEU A 11 -18.24 58.03 -37.04
C LEU A 11 -18.49 59.52 -37.29
N ALA A 12 -18.79 60.29 -36.26
CA ALA A 12 -18.97 61.74 -36.35
C ALA A 12 -17.64 62.46 -36.63
N ALA A 13 -16.53 62.00 -36.04
CA ALA A 13 -15.20 62.55 -36.29
C ALA A 13 -14.73 62.29 -37.74
N SER A 14 -14.84 61.06 -38.25
CA SER A 14 -14.51 60.77 -39.66
C SER A 14 -15.50 61.39 -40.64
N ALA A 15 -16.80 61.49 -40.31
CA ALA A 15 -17.75 62.19 -41.18
C ALA A 15 -17.47 63.69 -41.23
N ASN A 16 -17.07 64.30 -40.11
CA ASN A 16 -16.69 65.71 -40.06
C ASN A 16 -15.35 65.97 -40.76
N ASP A 17 -14.38 65.05 -40.64
CA ASP A 17 -13.08 65.14 -41.32
C ASP A 17 -13.20 64.94 -42.84
N ILE A 18 -14.07 64.02 -43.28
CA ILE A 18 -14.40 63.83 -44.70
C ILE A 18 -15.23 65.01 -45.23
N LEU A 19 -16.20 65.52 -44.46
CA LEU A 19 -16.95 66.72 -44.84
C LEU A 19 -16.06 67.96 -44.92
N GLN A 20 -15.09 68.13 -44.01
CA GLN A 20 -14.15 69.25 -44.05
C GLN A 20 -13.16 69.15 -45.22
N ASN A 21 -12.68 67.95 -45.56
CA ASN A 21 -11.80 67.76 -46.71
C ASN A 21 -12.52 67.88 -48.06
N ILE A 22 -13.83 67.62 -48.09
CA ILE A 22 -14.66 67.72 -49.31
C ILE A 22 -15.35 69.11 -49.40
N SER A 23 -15.42 69.87 -48.30
CA SER A 23 -16.04 71.21 -48.25
C SER A 23 -15.50 72.18 -49.31
N PRO A 24 -14.17 72.31 -49.53
CA PRO A 24 -13.64 73.22 -50.55
C PRO A 24 -14.02 72.80 -51.97
N ILE A 25 -14.16 71.49 -52.22
CA ILE A 25 -14.56 70.91 -53.51
C ILE A 25 -16.07 71.06 -53.73
N LEU A 26 -16.88 70.93 -52.66
CA LEU A 26 -18.33 71.15 -52.67
C LEU A 26 -18.68 72.64 -52.88
N GLU A 27 -17.90 73.55 -52.29
CA GLU A 27 -18.03 75.00 -52.54
C GLU A 27 -17.66 75.33 -53.99
N LEU A 28 -16.59 74.73 -54.53
CA LEU A 28 -16.22 74.90 -55.94
C LEU A 28 -17.32 74.40 -56.91
N VAL A 29 -17.92 73.24 -56.62
CA VAL A 29 -18.99 72.66 -57.46
C VAL A 29 -20.31 73.43 -57.32
N ARG A 30 -20.55 74.05 -56.16
CA ARG A 30 -21.70 74.93 -55.93
C ARG A 30 -21.56 76.28 -56.65
N ASP A 31 -20.34 76.83 -56.73
CA ASP A 31 -20.06 78.13 -57.35
C ASP A 31 -19.93 78.07 -58.88
N PHE A 32 -19.41 76.96 -59.44
CA PHE A 32 -19.29 76.77 -60.90
C PHE A 32 -20.51 76.12 -61.55
N GLY A 33 -21.44 75.59 -60.75
CA GLY A 33 -22.46 74.65 -61.20
C GLY A 33 -23.90 75.04 -60.94
N ALA A 34 -24.28 76.31 -60.88
CA ALA A 34 -25.71 76.66 -60.91
C ALA A 34 -26.26 76.40 -62.33
N PRO A 35 -27.35 75.61 -62.51
CA PRO A 35 -28.35 75.17 -61.54
C PRO A 35 -28.23 73.71 -61.00
N TYR A 36 -27.14 72.98 -61.29
CA TYR A 36 -26.99 71.55 -61.00
C TYR A 36 -26.15 71.20 -59.75
N GLY A 37 -25.63 72.19 -59.03
CA GLY A 37 -24.73 71.99 -57.88
C GLY A 37 -25.31 71.04 -56.82
N GLY A 38 -26.58 71.20 -56.41
CA GLY A 38 -27.23 70.31 -55.44
C GLY A 38 -27.37 68.86 -55.91
N MET A 39 -27.47 68.62 -57.22
CA MET A 39 -27.53 67.28 -57.81
C MET A 39 -26.16 66.59 -57.71
N ALA A 40 -25.06 67.31 -57.95
CA ALA A 40 -23.70 66.79 -57.82
C ALA A 40 -23.36 66.39 -56.38
N ILE A 41 -23.78 67.19 -55.39
CA ILE A 41 -23.63 66.87 -53.95
C ILE A 41 -24.38 65.56 -53.62
N GLY A 42 -25.63 65.45 -54.07
CA GLY A 42 -26.44 64.24 -53.91
C GLY A 42 -25.80 63.01 -54.54
N THR A 43 -25.25 63.14 -55.75
CA THR A 43 -24.55 62.05 -56.45
C THR A 43 -23.27 61.63 -55.73
N ILE A 44 -22.48 62.56 -55.19
CA ILE A 44 -21.25 62.25 -54.44
C ILE A 44 -21.58 61.53 -53.13
N CYS A 45 -22.54 62.02 -52.35
CA CYS A 45 -23.01 61.34 -51.13
C CYS A 45 -23.56 59.94 -51.43
N PHE A 46 -24.26 59.79 -52.55
CA PHE A 46 -24.74 58.50 -53.05
C PHE A 46 -23.58 57.57 -53.43
N VAL A 47 -22.55 58.07 -54.14
CA VAL A 47 -21.34 57.31 -54.48
C VAL A 47 -20.60 56.84 -53.23
N PHE A 48 -20.42 57.69 -52.23
CA PHE A 48 -19.77 57.31 -50.97
C PHE A 48 -20.61 56.33 -50.14
N MET A 49 -21.93 56.49 -50.12
CA MET A 49 -22.83 55.54 -49.46
C MET A 49 -22.76 54.16 -50.13
N VAL A 50 -22.73 54.12 -51.45
CA VAL A 50 -22.58 52.88 -52.24
C VAL A 50 -21.18 52.28 -52.08
N ALA A 51 -20.13 53.10 -52.10
CA ALA A 51 -18.74 52.65 -51.89
C ALA A 51 -18.55 52.08 -50.47
N LYS A 52 -19.16 52.70 -49.46
CA LYS A 52 -19.15 52.23 -48.07
C LYS A 52 -19.92 50.91 -47.91
N ASN A 53 -21.10 50.79 -48.52
CA ASN A 53 -21.85 49.52 -48.49
C ASN A 53 -21.11 48.40 -49.23
N ARG A 54 -20.45 48.72 -50.34
CA ARG A 54 -19.60 47.75 -51.07
C ARG A 54 -18.42 47.28 -50.23
N ALA A 55 -17.65 48.21 -49.64
CA ALA A 55 -16.52 47.85 -48.78
C ALA A 55 -16.96 46.99 -47.59
N ARG A 56 -18.10 47.34 -46.98
CA ARG A 56 -18.72 46.56 -45.90
C ARG A 56 -19.08 45.13 -46.34
N MET A 57 -19.66 44.97 -47.54
CA MET A 57 -20.01 43.65 -48.08
C MET A 57 -18.76 42.82 -48.40
N GLU A 58 -17.73 43.42 -49.01
CA GLU A 58 -16.46 42.75 -49.31
C GLU A 58 -15.75 42.30 -48.01
N GLU A 59 -15.78 43.14 -46.97
CA GLU A 59 -15.29 42.82 -45.62
C GLU A 59 -16.10 41.70 -44.96
N GLN A 60 -17.44 41.74 -45.03
CA GLN A 60 -18.31 40.68 -44.51
C GLN A 60 -18.08 39.35 -45.23
N ILE A 61 -17.94 39.37 -46.55
CA ILE A 61 -17.66 38.16 -47.33
C ILE A 61 -16.30 37.58 -46.91
N THR A 62 -15.28 38.42 -46.80
CA THR A 62 -13.92 38.00 -46.44
C THR A 62 -13.84 37.48 -45.01
N THR A 63 -14.50 38.15 -44.06
CA THR A 63 -14.55 37.71 -42.66
C THR A 63 -15.31 36.39 -42.50
N THR A 64 -16.44 36.21 -43.20
CA THR A 64 -17.19 34.95 -43.20
C THR A 64 -16.40 33.81 -43.85
N PHE A 65 -15.70 34.06 -44.97
CA PHE A 65 -14.79 33.06 -45.55
C PHE A 65 -13.64 32.69 -44.61
N SER A 66 -13.01 33.66 -43.92
CA SER A 66 -11.95 33.36 -42.95
C SER A 66 -12.48 32.52 -41.79
N ASN A 67 -13.64 32.90 -41.23
CA ASN A 67 -14.27 32.17 -40.13
C ASN A 67 -14.62 30.73 -40.50
N ILE A 68 -15.00 30.47 -41.76
CA ILE A 68 -15.31 29.12 -42.24
C ILE A 68 -14.03 28.33 -42.51
N ARG A 69 -13.03 28.96 -43.13
CA ARG A 69 -11.71 28.35 -43.38
C ARG A 69 -11.08 27.85 -42.09
N ASP A 70 -11.16 28.64 -41.02
CA ASP A 70 -10.56 28.31 -39.74
C ASP A 70 -11.32 27.18 -39.01
N ARG A 71 -12.58 26.89 -39.38
CA ARG A 71 -13.45 25.90 -38.73
C ARG A 71 -13.67 24.61 -39.53
N LEU A 72 -13.45 24.64 -40.85
CA LEU A 72 -13.53 23.49 -41.76
C LEU A 72 -12.71 22.27 -41.32
N PRO A 73 -11.46 22.41 -40.83
CA PRO A 73 -10.68 21.27 -40.35
C PRO A 73 -11.35 20.53 -39.18
N GLY A 74 -11.99 21.26 -38.26
CA GLY A 74 -12.69 20.66 -37.11
C GLY A 74 -13.87 19.78 -37.54
N ILE A 75 -14.65 20.25 -38.52
CA ILE A 75 -15.81 19.52 -39.05
C ILE A 75 -15.38 18.17 -39.68
N LYS A 76 -14.25 18.14 -40.41
CA LYS A 76 -13.71 16.89 -40.98
C LYS A 76 -13.26 15.90 -39.90
N VAL A 77 -12.71 16.40 -38.80
CA VAL A 77 -12.31 15.55 -37.67
C VAL A 77 -13.54 14.96 -36.99
N TYR A 78 -14.59 15.74 -36.75
CA TYR A 78 -15.84 15.25 -36.16
C TYR A 78 -16.53 14.20 -37.03
N GLN A 79 -16.56 14.40 -38.35
CA GLN A 79 -17.12 13.43 -39.29
C GLN A 79 -16.37 12.08 -39.29
N ARG A 80 -15.09 12.09 -38.90
CA ARG A 80 -14.27 10.87 -38.80
C ARG A 80 -14.42 10.17 -37.45
N ILE A 81 -14.56 10.93 -36.36
CA ILE A 81 -14.70 10.40 -35.00
C ILE A 81 -16.09 9.78 -34.80
N TYR A 82 -17.13 10.37 -35.41
CA TYR A 82 -18.53 9.96 -35.26
C TYR A 82 -19.10 9.38 -36.56
N ALA A 83 -18.40 8.39 -37.12
CA ALA A 83 -18.82 7.69 -38.33
C ALA A 83 -19.77 6.51 -38.04
N ASP A 84 -20.04 6.23 -36.77
CA ASP A 84 -20.84 5.09 -36.32
C ASP A 84 -22.35 5.38 -36.42
N ASP A 85 -23.15 4.31 -36.42
CA ASP A 85 -24.59 4.36 -36.71
C ASP A 85 -25.46 4.69 -35.46
N HIS A 86 -24.91 5.46 -34.52
CA HIS A 86 -25.60 5.88 -33.31
C HIS A 86 -26.51 7.10 -33.59
N GLU A 87 -27.66 7.20 -32.91
CA GLU A 87 -28.69 8.23 -33.16
C GLU A 87 -28.14 9.68 -33.08
N LEU A 88 -27.34 9.97 -32.05
CA LEU A 88 -26.66 11.27 -31.88
C LEU A 88 -25.55 11.53 -32.92
N ASP A 89 -24.90 10.48 -33.45
CA ASP A 89 -23.90 10.60 -34.50
C ASP A 89 -24.56 10.94 -35.84
N ARG A 90 -25.73 10.35 -36.12
CA ARG A 90 -26.61 10.73 -37.23
C ARG A 90 -27.10 12.17 -37.11
N GLU A 91 -27.46 12.61 -35.91
CA GLU A 91 -27.86 13.99 -35.66
C GLU A 91 -26.69 14.96 -35.92
N LEU A 92 -25.48 14.62 -35.47
CA LEU A 92 -24.27 15.40 -35.73
C LEU A 92 -23.95 15.48 -37.22
N GLN A 93 -24.02 14.35 -37.93
CA GLN A 93 -23.85 14.31 -39.38
C GLN A 93 -24.89 15.19 -40.10
N THR A 94 -26.15 15.17 -39.64
CA THR A 94 -27.23 16.03 -40.19
C THR A 94 -26.91 17.51 -39.99
N LYS A 95 -26.42 17.91 -38.81
CA LYS A 95 -25.99 19.29 -38.53
C LYS A 95 -24.76 19.70 -39.34
N ILE A 96 -23.81 18.80 -39.55
CA ILE A 96 -22.64 19.02 -40.41
C ILE A 96 -23.08 19.26 -41.86
N VAL A 97 -23.96 18.42 -42.40
CA VAL A 97 -24.53 18.59 -43.75
C VAL A 97 -25.30 19.90 -43.85
N GLY A 98 -26.08 20.27 -42.82
CA GLY A 98 -26.75 21.56 -42.71
C GLY A 98 -25.78 22.75 -42.79
N ALA A 99 -24.65 22.69 -42.09
CA ALA A 99 -23.63 23.72 -42.13
C ALA A 99 -22.96 23.84 -43.52
N TYR A 100 -22.70 22.72 -44.19
CA TYR A 100 -22.20 22.72 -45.58
C TYR A 100 -23.21 23.32 -46.56
N ASN A 101 -24.50 22.96 -46.44
CA ASN A 101 -25.55 23.52 -47.28
C ASN A 101 -25.69 25.04 -47.10
N SER A 102 -25.64 25.54 -45.85
CA SER A 102 -25.63 26.98 -45.58
C SER A 102 -24.40 27.66 -46.20
N PHE A 103 -23.22 27.03 -46.12
CA PHE A 103 -21.99 27.58 -46.71
C PHE A 103 -22.03 27.63 -48.25
N ILE A 104 -22.52 26.56 -48.89
CA ILE A 104 -22.71 26.52 -50.34
C ILE A 104 -23.71 27.60 -50.76
N GLY A 105 -24.81 27.76 -50.03
CA GLY A 105 -25.77 28.85 -50.21
C GLY A 105 -25.09 30.23 -50.16
N PHE A 106 -24.32 30.48 -49.11
CA PHE A 106 -23.54 31.73 -48.98
C PHE A 106 -22.54 31.94 -50.13
N CYS A 107 -21.85 30.88 -50.59
CA CYS A 107 -20.91 30.97 -51.71
C CYS A 107 -21.59 31.29 -53.04
N MET A 108 -22.75 30.69 -53.30
CA MET A 108 -23.55 30.98 -54.49
C MET A 108 -24.01 32.45 -54.50
N GLU A 109 -24.42 32.97 -53.34
CA GLU A 109 -24.83 34.37 -53.20
C GLU A 109 -23.66 35.36 -53.31
N ALA A 110 -22.52 35.04 -52.70
CA ALA A 110 -21.30 35.82 -52.85
C ALA A 110 -20.83 35.83 -54.32
N PHE A 111 -20.90 34.68 -55.00
CA PHE A 111 -20.56 34.57 -56.43
C PHE A 111 -21.51 35.38 -57.31
N GLU A 112 -22.82 35.32 -57.03
CA GLU A 112 -23.83 36.11 -57.75
C GLU A 112 -23.61 37.62 -57.56
N PHE A 113 -23.21 38.04 -56.35
CA PHE A 113 -22.81 39.40 -56.06
C PHE A 113 -21.61 39.86 -56.91
N TYR A 114 -20.57 39.02 -57.06
CA TYR A 114 -19.37 39.38 -57.84
C TYR A 114 -19.57 39.32 -59.36
N THR A 115 -20.46 38.46 -59.87
CA THR A 115 -20.67 38.22 -61.31
C THR A 115 -21.66 39.18 -61.97
N ARG A 116 -22.56 39.83 -61.22
CA ARG A 116 -23.48 40.84 -61.78
C ARG A 116 -22.73 42.10 -62.23
N GLY A 117 -23.17 42.74 -63.33
CA GLY A 117 -22.50 43.93 -63.90
C GLY A 117 -22.42 45.13 -62.93
N GLY A 118 -21.42 46.00 -63.11
CA GLY A 118 -21.05 47.06 -62.15
C GLY A 118 -22.19 48.00 -61.71
N LEU A 119 -23.09 48.36 -62.62
CA LEU A 119 -24.27 49.20 -62.32
C LEU A 119 -25.37 48.48 -61.53
N ARG A 120 -25.51 47.16 -61.72
CA ARG A 120 -26.51 46.32 -61.03
C ARG A 120 -26.05 45.97 -59.60
N ARG A 121 -24.74 45.75 -59.42
CA ARG A 121 -24.07 45.68 -58.11
C ARG A 121 -24.29 46.95 -57.29
N TRP A 122 -24.20 48.10 -57.94
CA TRP A 122 -24.43 49.41 -57.34
C TRP A 122 -25.85 49.57 -56.78
N PHE A 123 -26.87 49.19 -57.56
CA PHE A 123 -28.26 49.25 -57.10
C PHE A 123 -28.58 48.21 -56.02
N GLN A 124 -27.98 47.02 -56.07
CA GLN A 124 -28.17 46.00 -55.04
C GLN A 124 -27.53 46.36 -53.69
N ALA A 125 -26.42 47.11 -53.70
CA ALA A 125 -25.84 47.65 -52.46
C ALA A 125 -26.77 48.67 -51.75
N LEU A 126 -27.79 49.20 -52.43
CA LEU A 126 -28.79 50.13 -51.88
C LEU A 126 -30.10 49.45 -51.48
N GLN A 127 -30.48 48.35 -52.14
CA GLN A 127 -31.84 47.83 -52.11
C GLN A 127 -31.91 46.47 -51.41
N ILE A 128 -31.65 46.42 -50.10
CA ILE A 128 -31.88 45.28 -49.17
C ILE A 128 -30.59 44.51 -48.82
N ASN A 129 -29.95 45.01 -47.77
CA ASN A 129 -28.77 44.47 -47.10
C ASN A 129 -29.07 43.25 -46.20
N THR A 130 -30.32 42.80 -46.11
CA THR A 130 -30.72 41.80 -45.11
C THR A 130 -30.33 40.39 -45.51
N TYR A 131 -30.26 40.09 -46.80
CA TYR A 131 -30.20 38.69 -47.24
C TYR A 131 -28.80 38.06 -47.12
N LEU A 132 -27.72 38.78 -47.48
CA LEU A 132 -26.35 38.28 -47.24
C LEU A 132 -25.99 38.29 -45.74
N ASP A 133 -26.50 39.26 -44.98
CA ASP A 133 -26.40 39.27 -43.52
C ASP A 133 -27.14 38.07 -42.91
N GLU A 134 -28.32 37.73 -43.42
CA GLU A 134 -29.11 36.57 -43.00
C GLU A 134 -28.43 35.24 -43.35
N GLN A 135 -27.87 35.11 -44.56
CA GLN A 135 -27.08 33.92 -44.94
C GLN A 135 -25.80 33.78 -44.12
N SER A 136 -25.10 34.88 -43.85
CA SER A 136 -23.92 34.87 -42.97
C SER A 136 -24.29 34.47 -41.54
N ALA A 137 -25.40 34.99 -41.00
CA ALA A 137 -25.92 34.61 -39.68
C ALA A 137 -26.35 33.14 -39.64
N LEU A 138 -26.98 32.63 -40.70
CA LEU A 138 -27.35 31.22 -40.82
C LEU A 138 -26.12 30.30 -40.82
N VAL A 139 -25.08 30.63 -41.59
CA VAL A 139 -23.83 29.86 -41.58
C VAL A 139 -23.18 29.87 -40.19
N GLN A 140 -23.10 31.05 -39.57
CA GLN A 140 -22.51 31.18 -38.24
C GLN A 140 -23.29 30.40 -37.19
N LYS A 141 -24.63 30.42 -37.26
CA LYS A 141 -25.52 29.62 -36.41
C LYS A 141 -25.32 28.12 -36.63
N SER A 142 -25.34 27.64 -37.88
CA SER A 142 -25.15 26.23 -38.21
C SER A 142 -23.81 25.70 -37.70
N ILE A 143 -22.74 26.50 -37.75
CA ILE A 143 -21.42 26.10 -37.22
C ILE A 143 -21.40 26.06 -35.69
N VAL A 144 -22.10 26.99 -35.03
CA VAL A 144 -22.25 26.97 -33.55
C VAL A 144 -23.07 25.76 -33.11
N ASP A 145 -24.14 25.41 -33.83
CA ASP A 145 -24.96 24.23 -33.53
C ASP A 145 -24.15 22.94 -33.63
N VAL A 146 -23.31 22.78 -34.67
CA VAL A 146 -22.39 21.63 -34.79
C VAL A 146 -21.45 21.55 -33.58
N ARG A 147 -20.90 22.70 -33.15
CA ARG A 147 -19.99 22.74 -32.01
C ARG A 147 -20.67 22.34 -30.70
N LEU A 148 -21.85 22.87 -30.43
CA LEU A 148 -22.61 22.56 -29.22
C LEU A 148 -22.92 21.07 -29.15
N LEU A 149 -23.38 20.47 -30.26
CA LEU A 149 -23.68 19.05 -30.31
C LEU A 149 -22.41 18.17 -30.12
N CYS A 150 -21.26 18.60 -30.63
CA CYS A 150 -19.98 17.93 -30.34
C CYS A 150 -19.59 18.04 -28.86
N GLU A 151 -19.81 19.19 -28.22
CA GLU A 151 -19.53 19.37 -26.78
C GLU A 151 -20.45 18.46 -25.94
N ASP A 152 -21.73 18.32 -26.31
CA ASP A 152 -22.67 17.41 -25.66
C ASP A 152 -22.29 15.93 -25.86
N LEU A 153 -21.90 15.53 -27.07
CA LEU A 153 -21.40 14.19 -27.36
C LEU A 153 -20.10 13.88 -26.60
N LEU A 154 -19.19 14.84 -26.51
CA LEU A 154 -17.96 14.69 -25.74
C LEU A 154 -18.28 14.52 -24.26
N ASN A 155 -19.17 15.33 -23.69
CA ASN A 155 -19.60 15.22 -22.30
C ASN A 155 -20.24 13.85 -22.02
N LYS A 156 -21.14 13.39 -22.90
CA LYS A 156 -21.74 12.05 -22.79
C LYS A 156 -20.70 10.95 -22.82
N ASN A 157 -19.74 11.01 -23.75
CA ASN A 157 -18.67 10.02 -23.84
C ASN A 157 -17.75 10.04 -22.61
N VAL A 158 -17.42 11.23 -22.10
CA VAL A 158 -16.65 11.39 -20.86
C VAL A 158 -17.39 10.78 -19.67
N ASP A 159 -18.71 11.00 -19.58
CA ASP A 159 -19.53 10.39 -18.52
C ASP A 159 -19.60 8.87 -18.64
N THR A 160 -19.76 8.33 -19.85
CA THR A 160 -19.72 6.88 -20.10
C THR A 160 -18.38 6.29 -19.67
N VAL A 161 -17.26 6.85 -20.15
CA VAL A 161 -15.91 6.38 -19.79
C VAL A 161 -15.66 6.48 -18.29
N LYS A 162 -16.15 7.54 -17.64
CA LYS A 162 -16.03 7.72 -16.20
C LYS A 162 -16.82 6.66 -15.42
N ASN A 163 -18.00 6.28 -15.91
CA ASN A 163 -18.80 5.22 -15.31
C ASN A 163 -18.15 3.86 -15.51
N GLU A 164 -17.68 3.53 -16.72
CA GLU A 164 -16.93 2.30 -17.00
C GLU A 164 -15.67 2.20 -16.13
N LEU A 165 -14.93 3.31 -15.94
CA LEU A 165 -13.74 3.34 -15.08
C LEU A 165 -14.11 3.08 -13.60
N ARG A 166 -15.26 3.57 -13.14
CA ARG A 166 -15.75 3.28 -11.78
C ARG A 166 -16.10 1.80 -11.63
N ASP A 167 -16.73 1.20 -12.63
CA ASP A 167 -17.11 -0.21 -12.62
C ASP A 167 -15.88 -1.11 -12.64
N VAL A 168 -14.89 -0.82 -13.50
CA VAL A 168 -13.60 -1.52 -13.53
C VAL A 168 -12.89 -1.41 -12.18
N LYS A 169 -12.90 -0.22 -11.55
CA LYS A 169 -12.31 -0.04 -10.22
C LYS A 169 -13.04 -0.86 -9.15
N ALA A 170 -14.37 -0.92 -9.21
CA ALA A 170 -15.17 -1.73 -8.28
C ALA A 170 -14.88 -3.22 -8.44
N ILE A 171 -14.76 -3.70 -9.69
CA ILE A 171 -14.40 -5.10 -10.00
C ILE A 171 -13.00 -5.41 -9.49
N ASN A 172 -12.00 -4.54 -9.73
CA ASN A 172 -10.63 -4.74 -9.24
C ASN A 172 -10.58 -4.85 -7.71
N ILE A 173 -11.28 -3.98 -6.98
CA ILE A 173 -11.38 -4.07 -5.52
C ILE A 173 -12.04 -5.39 -5.10
N GLY A 174 -13.05 -5.86 -5.84
CA GLY A 174 -13.70 -7.14 -5.59
C GLY A 174 -12.75 -8.33 -5.79
N LEU A 175 -11.98 -8.32 -6.88
CA LEU A 175 -10.99 -9.36 -7.19
C LEU A 175 -9.83 -9.38 -6.18
N GLU A 176 -9.36 -8.21 -5.74
CA GLU A 176 -8.33 -8.09 -4.70
C GLU A 176 -8.79 -8.73 -3.38
N ARG A 177 -10.05 -8.53 -2.99
CA ARG A 177 -10.64 -9.20 -1.82
C ARG A 177 -10.69 -10.71 -2.00
N GLN A 178 -11.20 -11.20 -3.12
CA GLN A 178 -11.26 -12.64 -3.40
C GLN A 178 -9.87 -13.29 -3.40
N LEU A 179 -8.87 -12.62 -3.96
CA LEU A 179 -7.48 -13.09 -3.92
C LEU A 179 -6.94 -13.15 -2.49
N SER A 180 -7.22 -12.13 -1.67
CA SER A 180 -6.83 -12.14 -0.25
C SER A 180 -7.49 -13.28 0.52
N ASP A 181 -8.78 -13.52 0.31
CA ASP A 181 -9.55 -14.57 0.98
C ASP A 181 -9.06 -15.98 0.57
N LEU A 182 -8.80 -16.19 -0.72
CA LEU A 182 -8.23 -17.45 -1.22
C LEU A 182 -6.82 -17.69 -0.67
N GLN A 183 -6.00 -16.64 -0.57
CA GLN A 183 -4.68 -16.73 0.02
C GLN A 183 -4.74 -17.09 1.50
N GLU A 184 -5.60 -16.44 2.28
CA GLU A 184 -5.75 -16.73 3.71
C GLU A 184 -6.24 -18.17 3.95
N ASN A 185 -7.21 -18.64 3.15
CA ASN A 185 -7.68 -20.03 3.21
C ASN A 185 -6.57 -21.04 2.87
N THR A 186 -5.76 -20.73 1.85
CA THR A 186 -4.62 -21.57 1.46
C THR A 186 -3.56 -21.61 2.56
N ASP A 187 -3.23 -20.46 3.15
CA ASP A 187 -2.29 -20.35 4.26
C ASP A 187 -2.76 -21.17 5.47
N LYS A 188 -4.06 -21.10 5.79
CA LYS A 188 -4.68 -21.89 6.88
C LYS A 188 -4.59 -23.40 6.61
N ILE A 189 -4.96 -23.85 5.40
CA ILE A 189 -4.88 -25.26 5.02
C ILE A 189 -3.43 -25.77 5.10
N ASN A 190 -2.47 -24.97 4.64
CA ASN A 190 -1.05 -25.33 4.70
C ASN A 190 -0.56 -25.45 6.14
N LEU A 191 -0.88 -24.47 6.99
CA LEU A 191 -0.54 -24.52 8.42
C LEU A 191 -1.18 -25.73 9.12
N GLU A 192 -2.44 -26.04 8.85
CA GLU A 192 -3.10 -27.23 9.43
C GLU A 192 -2.37 -28.52 9.08
N LYS A 193 -1.93 -28.67 7.83
CA LYS A 193 -1.19 -29.86 7.44
C LYS A 193 0.23 -29.90 8.03
N ILE A 194 0.92 -28.76 8.10
CA ILE A 194 2.24 -28.65 8.77
C ILE A 194 2.11 -29.00 10.26
N SER A 195 1.06 -28.52 10.92
CA SER A 195 0.75 -28.84 12.33
C SER A 195 0.67 -30.35 12.54
N LYS A 196 -0.01 -31.07 11.63
CA LYS A 196 -0.14 -32.53 11.67
C LYS A 196 1.22 -33.22 11.51
N LEU A 197 2.06 -32.78 10.57
CA LEU A 197 3.39 -33.36 10.37
C LEU A 197 4.35 -33.10 11.54
N LEU A 198 4.24 -31.94 12.19
CA LEU A 198 5.05 -31.60 13.35
C LEU A 198 4.56 -32.27 14.64
N GLY A 199 3.37 -32.89 14.62
CA GLY A 199 2.72 -33.46 15.81
C GLY A 199 2.23 -32.40 16.80
N VAL A 200 2.03 -31.16 16.34
CA VAL A 200 1.63 -30.04 17.20
C VAL A 200 0.13 -29.84 17.06
N LEU A 201 -0.58 -29.70 18.17
CA LEU A 201 -1.98 -29.30 18.16
C LEU A 201 -2.10 -27.79 17.94
N PRO A 202 -2.87 -27.32 16.95
CA PRO A 202 -3.09 -25.90 16.75
C PRO A 202 -3.81 -25.34 17.97
N PHE A 203 -3.13 -24.45 18.69
CA PHE A 203 -3.65 -23.89 19.93
C PHE A 203 -4.26 -22.51 19.65
N PRO A 204 -5.57 -22.32 19.85
CA PRO A 204 -6.21 -21.03 19.65
C PRO A 204 -5.49 -19.93 20.44
N ASP A 205 -5.32 -18.78 19.81
CA ASP A 205 -4.68 -17.61 20.40
C ASP A 205 -5.24 -17.28 21.79
N ASP A 206 -6.55 -17.29 21.94
CA ASP A 206 -7.25 -16.94 23.18
C ASP A 206 -6.87 -17.84 24.36
N THR A 207 -6.77 -19.14 24.14
CA THR A 207 -6.38 -20.10 25.19
C THR A 207 -4.93 -19.85 25.64
N ARG A 208 -4.06 -19.41 24.73
CA ARG A 208 -2.66 -19.08 25.10
C ARG A 208 -2.59 -17.84 25.96
N HIS A 209 -3.38 -16.82 25.64
CA HIS A 209 -3.45 -15.61 26.45
C HIS A 209 -3.97 -15.90 27.86
N PHE A 210 -5.00 -16.74 27.94
CA PHE A 210 -5.52 -17.21 29.22
C PHE A 210 -4.46 -17.97 30.02
N ASN A 211 -3.73 -18.90 29.39
CA ASN A 211 -2.67 -19.66 30.06
C ASN A 211 -1.51 -18.79 30.51
N LEU A 212 -1.11 -17.79 29.71
CA LEU A 212 -0.05 -16.84 30.08
C LEU A 212 -0.48 -15.99 31.29
N SER A 213 -1.68 -15.41 31.26
CA SER A 213 -2.21 -14.62 32.38
C SER A 213 -2.33 -15.47 33.64
N ARG A 214 -2.91 -16.67 33.52
CA ARG A 214 -3.03 -17.61 34.64
C ARG A 214 -1.68 -17.98 35.22
N HIS A 215 -0.67 -18.20 34.38
CA HIS A 215 0.69 -18.48 34.84
C HIS A 215 1.31 -17.26 35.53
N GLN A 216 1.17 -16.07 34.96
CA GLN A 216 1.59 -14.82 35.60
C GLN A 216 0.97 -14.68 37.00
N ASP A 217 -0.34 -14.90 37.13
CA ASP A 217 -1.06 -14.85 38.40
C ASP A 217 -0.55 -15.91 39.39
N ASN A 218 -0.27 -17.13 38.94
CA ASN A 218 0.26 -18.20 39.78
C ASN A 218 1.68 -17.90 40.27
N VAL A 219 2.57 -17.42 39.39
CA VAL A 219 3.93 -17.03 39.75
C VAL A 219 3.90 -15.85 40.72
N ALA A 220 3.06 -14.84 40.43
CA ALA A 220 2.87 -13.71 41.33
C ALA A 220 2.36 -14.19 42.69
N ALA A 221 1.33 -15.04 42.74
CA ALA A 221 0.80 -15.55 44.01
C ALA A 221 1.83 -16.32 44.84
N GLU A 222 2.72 -17.09 44.20
CA GLU A 222 3.76 -17.86 44.88
C GLU A 222 4.90 -16.98 45.43
N PHE A 223 5.24 -15.87 44.76
CA PHE A 223 6.34 -14.98 45.16
C PHE A 223 5.90 -13.62 45.73
N ASN A 224 4.59 -13.37 45.83
CA ASN A 224 4.01 -12.19 46.48
C ASN A 224 3.94 -12.32 48.01
N TRP A 225 4.57 -13.35 48.59
CA TRP A 225 4.75 -13.37 50.03
C TRP A 225 5.62 -12.18 50.43
N LYS A 226 5.13 -11.42 51.41
CA LYS A 226 5.92 -10.47 52.20
C LYS A 226 6.99 -11.26 52.95
N ASN A 227 8.00 -11.77 52.25
CA ASN A 227 9.13 -12.44 52.85
C ASN A 227 9.85 -11.36 53.67
N HIS A 228 9.56 -11.38 54.98
CA HIS A 228 10.01 -10.43 55.99
C HIS A 228 11.54 -10.29 56.10
N TYR A 229 12.31 -11.10 55.37
CA TYR A 229 13.76 -11.25 55.55
C TYR A 229 14.62 -10.42 54.60
N SER A 230 14.17 -10.09 53.38
CA SER A 230 15.02 -9.36 52.42
C SER A 230 14.74 -7.86 52.32
N GLY A 231 13.64 -7.37 52.90
CA GLY A 231 13.25 -5.95 52.87
C GLY A 231 12.81 -5.42 51.50
N ALA A 232 13.25 -6.03 50.40
CA ALA A 232 12.92 -5.64 49.04
C ALA A 232 11.57 -6.22 48.57
N THR A 233 10.78 -5.38 47.90
CA THR A 233 9.53 -5.77 47.23
C THR A 233 9.79 -6.68 46.03
N ALA A 234 8.77 -7.41 45.57
CA ALA A 234 8.88 -8.24 44.36
C ALA A 234 9.28 -7.40 43.13
N GLU A 235 8.74 -6.19 43.04
CA GLU A 235 9.02 -5.23 41.96
C GLU A 235 10.48 -4.77 41.97
N GLU A 236 11.04 -4.43 43.13
CA GLU A 236 12.45 -4.02 43.26
C GLU A 236 13.41 -5.14 42.83
N ARG A 237 13.10 -6.39 43.17
CA ARG A 237 13.91 -7.55 42.77
C ARG A 237 13.85 -7.79 41.26
N LEU A 238 12.67 -7.66 40.66
CA LEU A 238 12.52 -7.77 39.21
C LEU A 238 13.24 -6.64 38.49
N GLN A 239 13.14 -5.41 39.00
CA GLN A 239 13.90 -4.27 38.48
C GLN A 239 15.40 -4.48 38.60
N ALA A 240 15.89 -5.14 39.65
CA ALA A 240 17.32 -5.47 39.75
C ALA A 240 17.79 -6.39 38.61
N VAL A 241 16.97 -7.38 38.23
CA VAL A 241 17.25 -8.27 37.10
C VAL A 241 17.11 -7.53 35.76
N GLU A 242 16.09 -6.69 35.61
CA GLU A 242 15.91 -5.90 34.39
C GLU A 242 17.00 -4.84 34.22
N ASN A 243 17.50 -4.24 35.31
CA ASN A 243 18.59 -3.26 35.28
C ASN A 243 19.98 -3.92 35.19
N ASP A 244 20.04 -5.25 35.16
CA ASP A 244 21.26 -5.99 34.98
C ASP A 244 21.93 -5.61 33.64
N SER A 245 23.19 -5.16 33.69
CA SER A 245 23.93 -4.75 32.50
C SER A 245 23.96 -5.84 31.42
N THR A 246 24.03 -7.11 31.80
CA THR A 246 24.06 -8.22 30.85
C THR A 246 22.69 -8.42 30.19
N TYR A 247 21.61 -8.29 30.97
CA TYR A 247 20.26 -8.34 30.43
C TYR A 247 20.02 -7.20 29.45
N GLN A 248 20.40 -5.97 29.81
CA GLN A 248 20.27 -4.80 28.95
C GLN A 248 21.13 -4.91 27.68
N ASP A 249 22.39 -5.36 27.82
CA ASP A 249 23.28 -5.59 26.69
C ASP A 249 22.67 -6.63 25.74
N TRP A 250 22.18 -7.76 26.25
CA TRP A 250 21.49 -8.76 25.43
C TRP A 250 20.23 -8.21 24.76
N LEU A 251 19.45 -7.40 25.48
CA LEU A 251 18.21 -6.81 24.98
C LEU A 251 18.48 -5.83 23.83
N VAL A 252 19.55 -5.03 23.89
CA VAL A 252 19.88 -4.01 22.88
C VAL A 252 20.79 -4.56 21.77
N CYS A 253 21.55 -5.64 22.01
CA CYS A 253 22.51 -6.20 21.06
C CYS A 253 21.87 -6.52 19.70
N SER A 254 22.50 -6.18 18.58
CA SER A 254 21.99 -6.53 17.24
C SER A 254 22.33 -7.96 16.81
N GLN A 255 23.06 -8.72 17.63
CA GLN A 255 23.50 -10.08 17.30
C GLN A 255 22.53 -11.12 17.85
N SER A 256 22.45 -12.26 17.14
CA SER A 256 21.75 -13.43 17.64
C SER A 256 22.43 -13.99 18.89
N ARG A 257 21.70 -14.08 20.00
CA ARG A 257 22.22 -14.53 21.31
C ARG A 257 21.16 -15.20 22.16
N VAL A 258 21.59 -16.18 22.94
CA VAL A 258 20.82 -16.89 23.95
C VAL A 258 21.20 -16.39 25.34
N LEU A 259 20.24 -15.82 26.07
CA LEU A 259 20.38 -15.47 27.48
C LEU A 259 19.63 -16.50 28.33
N VAL A 260 20.33 -17.14 29.25
CA VAL A 260 19.76 -18.05 30.25
C VAL A 260 19.77 -17.38 31.61
N MET A 261 18.59 -17.21 32.20
CA MET A 261 18.41 -16.70 33.55
C MET A 261 18.12 -17.85 34.51
N SER A 262 19.01 -18.07 35.46
CA SER A 262 18.90 -19.10 36.50
C SER A 262 18.47 -18.45 37.81
N GLY A 263 17.26 -18.73 38.27
CA GLY A 263 16.75 -18.23 39.55
C GLY A 263 16.95 -19.24 40.67
N ALA A 264 17.65 -18.84 41.73
CA ALA A 264 17.71 -19.59 42.98
C ALA A 264 16.55 -19.17 43.88
N ASN A 265 15.54 -20.03 44.00
CA ASN A 265 14.43 -19.84 44.94
C ASN A 265 14.93 -20.08 46.38
N ASP A 266 14.56 -19.22 47.32
CA ASP A 266 14.81 -19.44 48.75
C ASP A 266 13.84 -20.52 49.28
N ASN A 267 12.62 -20.55 48.75
CA ASN A 267 11.66 -21.61 49.04
C ASN A 267 11.88 -22.82 48.13
N LEU A 268 12.43 -23.91 48.70
CA LEU A 268 12.62 -25.20 48.01
C LEU A 268 11.30 -25.87 47.59
N SER A 269 10.17 -25.51 48.21
CA SER A 269 8.85 -26.03 47.83
C SER A 269 8.19 -25.25 46.68
N ALA A 270 8.79 -24.13 46.27
CA ALA A 270 8.23 -23.31 45.21
C ALA A 270 8.21 -24.08 43.90
N ARG A 271 7.05 -24.11 43.26
CA ARG A 271 6.84 -24.79 41.99
C ARG A 271 7.38 -23.96 40.85
N HIS A 272 7.27 -22.64 40.88
CA HIS A 272 7.71 -21.71 39.85
C HIS A 272 9.15 -21.22 40.09
N CYS A 273 9.71 -20.45 39.15
CA CYS A 273 11.00 -19.79 39.34
C CYS A 273 10.77 -18.30 39.60
N TRP A 274 11.44 -17.72 40.60
CA TRP A 274 11.18 -16.33 40.97
C TRP A 274 11.60 -15.32 39.88
N VAL A 275 12.51 -15.70 38.96
CA VAL A 275 12.88 -14.87 37.78
C VAL A 275 11.95 -15.06 36.57
N SER A 276 11.03 -16.04 36.59
CA SER A 276 10.05 -16.23 35.52
C SER A 276 9.28 -14.96 35.16
N PRO A 277 8.87 -14.07 36.09
CA PRO A 277 8.16 -12.84 35.74
C PRO A 277 8.90 -11.96 34.74
N VAL A 278 10.24 -11.97 34.69
CA VAL A 278 11.01 -11.20 33.70
C VAL A 278 10.70 -11.69 32.28
N ALA A 279 10.67 -13.01 32.06
CA ALA A 279 10.31 -13.60 30.78
C ALA A 279 8.83 -13.34 30.42
N LEU A 280 7.93 -13.44 31.39
CA LEU A 280 6.50 -13.20 31.18
C LEU A 280 6.20 -11.72 30.89
N ASN A 281 6.88 -10.79 31.57
CA ASN A 281 6.78 -9.35 31.33
C ASN A 281 7.31 -9.00 29.95
N LEU A 282 8.43 -9.60 29.54
CA LEU A 282 8.97 -9.42 28.19
C LEU A 282 7.99 -9.90 27.11
N ALA A 283 7.38 -11.08 27.30
CA ALA A 283 6.36 -11.60 26.40
C ALA A 283 5.12 -10.68 26.36
N ALA A 284 4.67 -10.19 27.51
CA ALA A 284 3.57 -9.24 27.61
C ALA A 284 3.88 -7.91 26.92
N ARG A 285 5.13 -7.41 27.01
CA ARG A 285 5.57 -6.17 26.36
C ARG A 285 5.49 -6.27 24.83
N PHE A 286 5.99 -7.37 24.24
CA PHE A 286 5.87 -7.58 22.79
C PHE A 286 4.42 -7.72 22.30
N ARG A 287 3.50 -8.11 23.19
CA ARG A 287 2.08 -8.22 22.88
C ARG A 287 1.37 -6.85 22.92
N SER A 288 1.64 -6.06 23.95
CA SER A 288 0.94 -4.79 24.21
C SER A 288 1.45 -3.63 23.35
N ASP A 289 2.70 -3.66 22.93
CA ASP A 289 3.31 -2.56 22.19
C ASP A 289 3.13 -2.73 20.66
N GLU A 290 2.15 -2.01 20.10
CA GLU A 290 1.88 -1.99 18.66
C GLU A 290 3.10 -1.53 17.83
N SER A 291 3.98 -0.69 18.40
CA SER A 291 5.17 -0.21 17.69
C SER A 291 6.18 -1.33 17.44
N LEU A 292 6.19 -2.36 18.29
CA LEU A 292 7.09 -3.51 18.16
C LEU A 292 6.57 -4.58 17.20
N LYS A 293 5.24 -4.67 16.98
CA LYS A 293 4.63 -5.72 16.14
C LYS A 293 5.06 -5.70 14.67
N GLY A 294 5.44 -4.53 14.15
CA GLY A 294 5.86 -4.39 12.74
C GLY A 294 7.29 -4.88 12.46
N SER A 295 8.17 -4.85 13.46
CA SER A 295 9.62 -5.07 13.27
C SER A 295 10.15 -6.29 14.03
N ASN A 296 9.47 -6.70 15.10
CA ASN A 296 9.89 -7.77 15.99
C ASN A 296 8.84 -8.87 16.05
N LEU A 297 9.28 -10.12 15.93
CA LEU A 297 8.42 -11.28 16.05
C LEU A 297 8.73 -11.97 17.36
N CYS A 298 7.71 -12.29 18.16
CA CYS A 298 7.89 -12.92 19.45
C CYS A 298 7.11 -14.23 19.52
N VAL A 299 7.82 -15.31 19.85
CA VAL A 299 7.24 -16.62 20.17
C VAL A 299 7.59 -16.95 21.61
N PHE A 300 6.61 -17.42 22.37
CA PHE A 300 6.83 -17.84 23.75
C PHE A 300 6.35 -19.28 23.97
N TYR A 301 7.01 -19.98 24.89
CA TYR A 301 6.65 -21.32 25.36
C TYR A 301 6.81 -21.41 26.87
N LEU A 302 5.81 -21.99 27.55
CA LEU A 302 5.80 -22.17 29.00
C LEU A 302 5.83 -23.66 29.32
N LEU A 303 6.96 -24.15 29.86
CA LEU A 303 7.13 -25.57 30.16
C LEU A 303 6.53 -25.95 31.53
N GLY A 304 5.97 -27.15 31.60
CA GLY A 304 5.40 -27.76 32.81
C GLY A 304 4.05 -27.20 33.22
N LEU A 305 3.34 -26.55 32.30
CA LEU A 305 1.96 -26.09 32.49
C LEU A 305 0.94 -26.91 31.70
N ARG A 306 1.40 -27.72 30.76
CA ARG A 306 0.55 -28.46 29.84
C ARG A 306 0.48 -29.92 30.31
N ASP A 307 -0.66 -30.55 30.05
CA ASP A 307 -0.80 -32.01 30.17
C ASP A 307 -0.13 -32.74 28.98
N GLU A 308 0.49 -31.99 28.06
CA GLU A 308 1.23 -32.49 26.90
C GLU A 308 2.67 -32.89 27.28
N ASP A 309 3.29 -33.73 26.45
CA ASP A 309 4.69 -34.09 26.57
C ASP A 309 5.60 -32.87 26.32
N ASP A 310 6.17 -32.29 27.37
CA ASP A 310 7.16 -31.20 27.30
C ASP A 310 8.56 -31.70 26.87
N THR A 311 8.62 -32.57 25.86
CA THR A 311 9.88 -33.03 25.28
C THR A 311 10.50 -31.93 24.42
N TRP A 312 11.83 -31.87 24.38
CA TRP A 312 12.52 -30.79 23.67
C TRP A 312 12.19 -30.74 22.17
N ASP A 313 11.96 -31.88 21.53
CA ASP A 313 11.60 -31.98 20.12
C ASP A 313 10.18 -31.49 19.87
N HIS A 314 9.24 -31.73 20.79
CA HIS A 314 7.90 -31.14 20.76
C HIS A 314 7.96 -29.61 20.90
N VAL A 315 8.78 -29.11 21.83
CA VAL A 315 8.98 -27.66 21.99
C VAL A 315 9.51 -27.04 20.71
N VAL A 316 10.55 -27.62 20.08
CA VAL A 316 11.10 -27.09 18.82
C VAL A 316 10.10 -27.20 17.67
N SER A 317 9.35 -28.30 17.57
CA SER A 317 8.25 -28.44 16.62
C SER A 317 7.21 -27.34 16.80
N PHE A 318 6.80 -27.06 18.04
CA PHE A 318 5.86 -25.99 18.34
C PHE A 318 6.42 -24.62 17.98
N LEU A 319 7.66 -24.31 18.36
CA LEU A 319 8.30 -23.04 18.02
C LEU A 319 8.36 -22.83 16.50
N THR A 320 8.73 -23.88 15.76
CA THR A 320 8.76 -23.88 14.29
C THR A 320 7.39 -23.58 13.72
N TYR A 321 6.36 -24.28 14.18
CA TYR A 321 4.98 -24.05 13.77
C TYR A 321 4.55 -22.59 14.01
N ARG A 322 4.86 -22.06 15.20
CA ARG A 322 4.49 -20.68 15.58
C ARG A 322 5.23 -19.63 14.75
N LEU A 323 6.49 -19.89 14.40
CA LEU A 323 7.24 -19.02 13.49
C LEU A 323 6.59 -18.99 12.10
N LEU A 324 6.19 -20.15 11.57
CA LEU A 324 5.48 -20.23 10.28
C LEU A 324 4.12 -19.52 10.34
N GLU A 325 3.40 -19.64 11.45
CA GLU A 325 2.13 -18.93 11.66
C GLU A 325 2.30 -17.40 11.67
N LEU A 326 3.42 -16.91 12.21
CA LEU A 326 3.79 -15.49 12.16
C LEU A 326 4.26 -15.05 10.77
N ASN A 327 4.68 -15.98 9.90
CA ASN A 327 5.17 -15.70 8.56
C ASN A 327 4.41 -16.45 7.47
N LYS A 328 3.07 -16.32 7.48
CA LYS A 328 2.20 -16.95 6.48
C LYS A 328 2.59 -16.63 5.04
N ARG A 329 3.14 -15.43 4.80
CA ARG A 329 3.59 -14.99 3.48
C ARG A 329 4.73 -15.84 2.92
N ALA A 330 5.63 -16.35 3.77
CA ALA A 330 6.70 -17.23 3.31
C ALA A 330 6.17 -18.57 2.77
N LEU A 331 5.05 -19.06 3.29
CA LEU A 331 4.41 -20.28 2.81
C LEU A 331 3.83 -20.15 1.39
N ARG A 332 3.72 -18.92 0.87
CA ARG A 332 3.23 -18.64 -0.49
C ARG A 332 4.32 -18.79 -1.55
N ASN A 333 5.59 -18.85 -1.15
CA ASN A 333 6.67 -19.17 -2.06
C ASN A 333 6.69 -20.70 -2.29
N GLU A 334 6.24 -21.13 -3.47
CA GLU A 334 6.09 -22.55 -3.79
C GLU A 334 7.39 -23.35 -3.63
N GLU A 335 8.54 -22.77 -3.96
CA GLU A 335 9.83 -23.47 -3.88
C GLU A 335 10.24 -23.73 -2.42
N GLN A 336 10.23 -22.66 -1.62
CA GLN A 336 10.58 -22.74 -0.20
C GLN A 336 9.58 -23.62 0.57
N CYS A 337 8.29 -23.51 0.24
CA CYS A 337 7.24 -24.32 0.81
C CYS A 337 7.46 -25.80 0.46
N ARG A 338 7.72 -26.15 -0.81
CA ARG A 338 7.95 -27.53 -1.24
C ARG A 338 9.15 -28.16 -0.53
N GLN A 339 10.26 -27.42 -0.40
CA GLN A 339 11.44 -27.90 0.32
C GLN A 339 11.13 -28.15 1.81
N LEU A 340 10.49 -27.18 2.49
CA LEU A 340 10.06 -27.33 3.88
C LEU A 340 9.15 -28.55 4.06
N TRP A 341 8.22 -28.75 3.12
CA TRP A 341 7.31 -29.89 3.11
C TRP A 341 8.03 -31.24 3.00
N ALA A 342 9.00 -31.35 2.10
CA ALA A 342 9.80 -32.55 1.95
C ALA A 342 10.60 -32.86 3.25
N ASP A 343 11.19 -31.84 3.86
CA ASP A 343 11.92 -32.01 5.12
C ASP A 343 10.98 -32.40 6.29
N LEU A 344 9.79 -31.80 6.37
CA LEU A 344 8.76 -32.14 7.36
C LEU A 344 8.26 -33.57 7.21
N GLN A 345 7.98 -34.01 5.98
CA GLN A 345 7.57 -35.39 5.71
C GLN A 345 8.65 -36.39 6.10
N ALA A 346 9.90 -36.14 5.69
CA ALA A 346 11.03 -36.98 6.08
C ALA A 346 11.20 -37.05 7.60
N CYS A 347 11.02 -35.94 8.32
CA CYS A 347 11.06 -35.92 9.78
C CYS A 347 9.90 -36.71 10.41
N SER A 348 8.69 -36.59 9.85
CA SER A 348 7.52 -37.34 10.31
C SER A 348 7.67 -38.85 10.10
N GLU A 349 8.25 -39.27 8.98
CA GLU A 349 8.52 -40.69 8.68
C GLU A 349 9.53 -41.29 9.67
N LEU A 350 10.60 -40.55 9.97
CA LEU A 350 11.60 -40.94 10.98
C LEU A 350 10.99 -41.09 12.38
N ARG A 351 10.01 -40.24 12.73
CA ARG A 351 9.29 -40.35 14.02
C ARG A 351 8.34 -41.54 14.07
N ALA A 352 7.82 -41.99 12.94
CA ALA A 352 6.88 -43.10 12.86
C ALA A 352 7.54 -44.47 13.11
N ASP A 353 8.84 -44.60 12.81
CA ASP A 353 9.63 -45.79 13.12
C ASP A 353 10.75 -45.50 14.15
N PRO A 354 10.41 -45.49 15.45
CA PRO A 354 11.38 -45.24 16.52
C PRO A 354 12.33 -46.43 16.76
N THR A 355 12.12 -47.59 16.11
CA THR A 355 12.93 -48.79 16.37
C THR A 355 14.22 -48.83 15.55
N GLU A 356 14.20 -48.30 14.34
CA GLU A 356 15.36 -48.25 13.46
C GLU A 356 16.06 -46.87 13.46
N THR A 357 15.35 -45.82 13.88
CA THR A 357 15.83 -44.44 13.78
C THR A 357 16.77 -44.05 14.92
N LYS A 358 17.92 -43.46 14.58
CA LYS A 358 18.80 -42.87 15.60
C LYS A 358 18.22 -41.52 16.05
N PRO A 359 18.20 -41.21 17.36
CA PRO A 359 17.71 -39.92 17.87
C PRO A 359 18.42 -38.70 17.27
N ASP A 360 19.68 -38.87 16.87
CA ASP A 360 20.48 -37.81 16.26
C ASP A 360 19.96 -37.42 14.87
N ASP A 361 19.39 -38.38 14.11
CA ASP A 361 18.85 -38.13 12.76
C ASP A 361 17.59 -37.24 12.84
N VAL A 362 16.71 -37.51 13.81
CA VAL A 362 15.53 -36.68 14.08
C VAL A 362 15.95 -35.27 14.52
N THR A 363 17.01 -35.19 15.33
CA THR A 363 17.55 -33.92 15.82
C THR A 363 18.09 -33.06 14.69
N GLU A 364 18.89 -33.65 13.79
CA GLU A 364 19.46 -32.95 12.63
C GLU A 364 18.37 -32.48 11.67
N LYS A 365 17.36 -33.33 11.42
CA LYS A 365 16.24 -32.98 10.55
C LYS A 365 15.40 -31.84 11.13
N LEU A 366 15.09 -31.90 12.43
CA LEU A 366 14.34 -30.84 13.09
C LEU A 366 15.12 -29.53 13.14
N GLU A 367 16.44 -29.58 13.36
CA GLU A 367 17.32 -28.41 13.25
C GLU A 367 17.25 -27.79 11.85
N ARG A 368 17.34 -28.61 10.80
CA ARG A 368 17.24 -28.15 9.42
C ARG A 368 15.90 -27.48 9.12
N ILE A 369 14.80 -28.07 9.58
CA ILE A 369 13.45 -27.51 9.43
C ILE A 369 13.34 -26.15 10.14
N ALA A 370 13.82 -26.07 11.39
CA ALA A 370 13.79 -24.84 12.17
C ALA A 370 14.68 -23.74 11.55
N LEU A 371 15.89 -24.09 11.08
CA LEU A 371 16.77 -23.18 10.35
C LEU A 371 16.15 -22.72 9.03
N GLY A 372 15.56 -23.63 8.26
CA GLY A 372 14.85 -23.31 7.03
C GLY A 372 13.71 -22.33 7.27
N THR A 373 12.94 -22.56 8.35
CA THR A 373 11.86 -21.67 8.81
C THR A 373 12.40 -20.29 9.20
N LEU A 374 13.50 -20.23 9.96
CA LEU A 374 14.14 -18.97 10.32
C LEU A 374 14.74 -18.24 9.10
N GLY A 375 15.22 -18.98 8.10
CA GLY A 375 15.72 -18.46 6.84
C GLY A 375 14.64 -17.86 5.93
N MET A 376 13.35 -18.12 6.21
CA MET A 376 12.23 -17.49 5.52
C MET A 376 11.97 -16.05 5.98
N PHE A 377 12.65 -15.59 7.03
CA PHE A 377 12.57 -14.21 7.49
C PHE A 377 13.65 -13.34 6.85
N GLU A 378 13.32 -12.07 6.63
CA GLU A 378 14.28 -11.07 6.13
C GLU A 378 15.45 -10.91 7.12
N ALA A 379 16.68 -10.79 6.60
CA ALA A 379 17.92 -10.76 7.40
C ALA A 379 17.99 -9.61 8.44
N GLY A 380 17.16 -8.58 8.31
CA GLY A 380 17.06 -7.48 9.27
C GLY A 380 16.03 -7.67 10.39
N LYS A 381 15.21 -8.73 10.35
CA LYS A 381 14.17 -8.94 11.35
C LYS A 381 14.74 -9.63 12.59
N THR A 382 14.29 -9.16 13.75
CA THR A 382 14.63 -9.79 15.02
C THR A 382 13.50 -10.71 15.47
N ILE A 383 13.86 -11.96 15.75
CA ILE A 383 12.97 -13.02 16.22
C ILE A 383 13.30 -13.30 17.68
N TRP A 384 12.34 -13.06 18.54
CA TRP A 384 12.41 -13.25 19.98
C TRP A 384 11.76 -14.60 20.34
N ILE A 385 12.52 -15.47 20.99
CA ILE A 385 12.05 -16.76 21.48
C ILE A 385 12.16 -16.74 23.00
N ILE A 386 11.03 -16.84 23.69
CA ILE A 386 10.97 -16.78 25.15
C ILE A 386 10.56 -18.15 25.69
N LEU A 387 11.42 -18.78 26.46
CA LEU A 387 11.22 -20.10 27.04
C LEU A 387 11.23 -19.98 28.56
N ASP A 388 10.10 -20.25 29.20
CA ASP A 388 10.02 -20.27 30.66
C ASP A 388 10.09 -21.71 31.19
N ARG A 389 10.92 -21.93 32.21
CA ARG A 389 11.10 -23.23 32.88
C ARG A 389 11.71 -24.33 32.02
N VAL A 390 12.78 -24.01 31.29
CA VAL A 390 13.51 -24.98 30.46
C VAL A 390 14.05 -26.17 31.27
N ASP A 391 14.26 -26.00 32.57
CA ASP A 391 14.61 -27.08 33.52
C ASP A 391 13.56 -28.21 33.59
N ARG A 392 12.31 -27.93 33.22
CA ARG A 392 11.22 -28.91 33.18
C ARG A 392 11.16 -29.71 31.88
N CYS A 393 11.96 -29.35 30.88
CA CYS A 393 11.95 -30.02 29.59
C CYS A 393 12.41 -31.49 29.70
N HIS A 394 11.61 -32.39 29.14
CA HIS A 394 11.85 -33.82 29.15
C HIS A 394 12.75 -34.27 27.99
N ALA A 395 13.49 -35.35 28.21
CA ALA A 395 14.20 -36.04 27.14
C ALA A 395 13.19 -36.86 26.31
N MET A 396 13.52 -37.14 25.05
CA MET A 396 12.68 -37.99 24.22
C MET A 396 12.50 -39.40 24.82
N PRO A 397 11.34 -40.05 24.62
CA PRO A 397 11.16 -41.46 24.94
C PRO A 397 12.28 -42.31 24.32
N GLY A 398 12.82 -43.26 25.08
CA GLY A 398 13.93 -44.13 24.63
C GLY A 398 15.33 -43.58 24.88
N GLN A 399 15.51 -42.27 25.10
CA GLN A 399 16.76 -41.74 25.66
C GLN A 399 16.79 -41.99 27.17
N SER A 400 17.02 -43.24 27.58
CA SER A 400 17.14 -43.57 28.99
C SER A 400 18.15 -42.64 29.66
N SER A 401 17.69 -41.94 30.69
CA SER A 401 18.60 -41.28 31.61
C SER A 401 19.34 -42.41 32.32
N LYS A 402 20.52 -42.79 31.81
CA LYS A 402 21.47 -43.55 32.61
C LYS A 402 21.67 -42.73 33.88
N THR A 403 21.09 -43.19 34.98
CA THR A 403 21.29 -42.60 36.29
C THR A 403 22.78 -42.67 36.53
N THR A 404 23.44 -41.51 36.46
CA THR A 404 24.85 -41.45 36.82
C THR A 404 24.96 -41.91 38.27
N ARG A 405 26.05 -42.62 38.61
CA ARG A 405 26.30 -43.26 39.91
C ARG A 405 26.25 -42.29 41.12
N LYS A 406 26.05 -40.99 40.88
CA LYS A 406 25.89 -39.90 41.86
C LYS A 406 24.44 -39.42 42.06
N GLY A 407 23.43 -40.09 41.50
CA GLY A 407 22.03 -39.73 41.74
C GLY A 407 21.55 -38.43 41.09
N ARG A 408 22.39 -37.72 40.33
CA ARG A 408 21.97 -36.60 39.48
C ARG A 408 21.34 -37.15 38.20
N THR A 409 20.02 -37.07 38.09
CA THR A 409 19.31 -37.23 36.81
C THR A 409 19.72 -36.06 35.92
N THR A 410 20.57 -36.32 34.94
CA THR A 410 20.91 -35.31 33.93
C THR A 410 19.64 -34.91 33.20
N ARG A 411 19.20 -33.66 33.34
CA ARG A 411 18.07 -33.05 32.60
C ARG A 411 18.44 -32.90 31.12
N LYS A 412 18.57 -34.03 30.42
CA LYS A 412 19.02 -34.09 29.03
C LYS A 412 18.12 -33.28 28.09
N GLY A 413 16.80 -33.23 28.35
CA GLY A 413 15.84 -32.45 27.56
C GLY A 413 16.17 -30.96 27.52
N GLY A 414 16.26 -30.31 28.68
CA GLY A 414 16.63 -28.89 28.78
C GLY A 414 17.98 -28.58 28.13
N ARG A 415 18.98 -29.45 28.33
CA ARG A 415 20.30 -29.31 27.67
C ARG A 415 20.19 -29.39 26.15
N SER A 416 19.48 -30.38 25.61
CA SER A 416 19.27 -30.54 24.17
C SER A 416 18.51 -29.35 23.58
N LEU A 417 17.49 -28.84 24.28
CA LEU A 417 16.73 -27.67 23.85
C LEU A 417 17.61 -26.42 23.78
N LEU A 418 18.36 -26.09 24.83
CA LEU A 418 19.24 -24.93 24.84
C LEU A 418 20.36 -25.04 23.79
N SER A 419 20.97 -26.22 23.65
CA SER A 419 21.99 -26.47 22.62
C SER A 419 21.41 -26.27 21.21
N MET A 420 20.18 -26.72 20.96
CA MET A 420 19.48 -26.44 19.71
C MET A 420 19.27 -24.94 19.51
N MET A 421 18.77 -24.22 20.52
CA MET A 421 18.55 -22.77 20.44
C MET A 421 19.83 -21.99 20.14
N VAL A 422 20.96 -22.38 20.74
CA VAL A 422 22.28 -21.78 20.46
C VAL A 422 22.69 -22.01 19.00
N ARG A 423 22.52 -23.24 18.48
CA ARG A 423 22.81 -23.54 17.06
C ARG A 423 21.89 -22.78 16.11
N LEU A 424 20.61 -22.66 16.43
CA LEU A 424 19.66 -21.88 15.64
C LEU A 424 20.04 -20.40 15.63
N ALA A 425 20.38 -19.83 16.79
CA ALA A 425 20.81 -18.44 16.89
C ALA A 425 22.09 -18.17 16.09
N GLY A 426 23.05 -19.09 16.14
CA GLY A 426 24.33 -18.92 15.46
C GLY A 426 24.32 -19.16 13.95
N LYS A 427 23.43 -20.02 13.43
CA LYS A 427 23.36 -20.37 12.00
C LYS A 427 22.27 -19.63 11.23
N SER A 428 21.32 -18.96 11.91
CA SER A 428 20.24 -18.25 11.24
C SER A 428 20.74 -17.01 10.51
N SER A 429 20.12 -16.71 9.36
CA SER A 429 20.29 -15.43 8.66
C SER A 429 19.53 -14.28 9.32
N ALA A 430 18.50 -14.58 10.12
CA ALA A 430 17.75 -13.60 10.89
C ALA A 430 18.39 -13.40 12.27
N THR A 431 18.14 -12.26 12.90
CA THR A 431 18.63 -12.01 14.26
C THR A 431 17.74 -12.75 15.25
N VAL A 432 18.25 -13.81 15.89
CA VAL A 432 17.48 -14.63 16.83
C VAL A 432 17.93 -14.36 18.26
N LYS A 433 17.01 -13.87 19.08
CA LYS A 433 17.23 -13.63 20.50
C LYS A 433 16.42 -14.60 21.32
N VAL A 434 17.10 -15.40 22.12
CA VAL A 434 16.45 -16.40 22.97
C VAL A 434 16.60 -16.00 24.42
N LEU A 435 15.49 -15.92 25.15
CA LEU A 435 15.47 -15.80 26.60
C LEU A 435 14.99 -17.12 27.19
N ALA A 436 15.82 -17.77 27.98
CA ALA A 436 15.47 -19.01 28.67
C ALA A 436 15.51 -18.80 30.19
N VAL A 437 14.48 -19.22 30.89
CA VAL A 437 14.45 -19.24 32.36
C VAL A 437 14.60 -20.66 32.86
N VAL A 438 15.45 -20.83 33.88
CA VAL A 438 15.63 -22.10 34.59
C VAL A 438 15.55 -21.89 36.10
N ASN A 439 14.94 -22.83 36.79
CA ASN A 439 15.03 -22.91 38.25
C ASN A 439 16.33 -23.60 38.66
N ARG A 440 17.18 -22.89 39.42
CA ARG A 440 18.48 -23.40 39.86
C ARG A 440 18.36 -24.65 40.73
N ALA A 441 17.30 -24.72 41.54
CA ALA A 441 17.03 -25.90 42.38
C ALA A 441 16.80 -27.17 41.56
N ASP A 442 16.24 -27.01 40.34
CA ASP A 442 15.96 -28.11 39.42
C ASP A 442 17.16 -28.38 38.48
N TRP A 443 17.90 -27.35 38.09
CA TRP A 443 19.05 -27.45 37.19
C TRP A 443 20.10 -26.36 37.43
N HIS A 444 21.30 -26.78 37.83
CA HIS A 444 22.52 -25.96 37.86
C HIS A 444 23.09 -25.78 36.46
N VAL A 445 22.48 -24.91 35.66
CA VAL A 445 22.90 -24.67 34.27
C VAL A 445 24.31 -24.08 34.17
N GLU A 446 24.74 -23.34 35.19
CA GLU A 446 26.08 -22.75 35.26
C GLU A 446 27.20 -23.80 35.19
N ASP A 447 26.99 -24.99 35.77
CA ASP A 447 27.95 -26.09 35.76
C ASP A 447 28.11 -26.71 34.35
N GLN A 448 27.25 -26.36 33.40
CA GLN A 448 27.16 -26.95 32.06
C GLN A 448 27.24 -25.90 30.94
N ALA A 449 27.55 -24.64 31.27
CA ALA A 449 27.58 -23.55 30.30
C ALA A 449 28.57 -23.82 29.15
N ASP A 450 29.76 -24.35 29.47
CA ASP A 450 30.81 -24.71 28.50
C ASP A 450 30.32 -25.77 27.50
N GLU A 451 29.49 -26.71 27.95
CA GLU A 451 28.95 -27.78 27.11
C GLU A 451 27.80 -27.30 26.22
N LEU A 452 27.13 -26.22 26.60
CA LEU A 452 25.99 -25.64 25.89
C LEU A 452 26.41 -24.64 24.82
N GLY A 453 27.46 -23.86 25.08
CA GLY A 453 27.97 -22.84 24.15
C GLY A 453 28.57 -23.42 22.87
N GLY A 454 29.04 -24.67 22.90
CA GLY A 454 29.66 -25.32 21.76
C GLY A 454 30.84 -24.51 21.20
N GLU A 455 31.01 -24.52 19.88
CA GLU A 455 32.08 -23.77 19.17
C GLU A 455 31.80 -22.26 19.04
N MET A 456 30.60 -21.78 19.40
CA MET A 456 30.19 -20.39 19.17
C MET A 456 30.38 -19.53 20.42
N ALA A 457 31.63 -19.16 20.69
CA ALA A 457 31.98 -18.28 21.80
C ALA A 457 31.15 -16.97 21.77
N GLY A 458 30.50 -16.65 22.90
CA GLY A 458 29.68 -15.44 23.06
C GLY A 458 28.23 -15.52 22.60
N SER A 459 27.80 -16.66 22.03
CA SER A 459 26.39 -16.88 21.63
C SER A 459 25.46 -17.24 22.80
N LEU A 460 26.01 -17.77 23.90
CA LEU A 460 25.31 -18.13 25.11
C LEU A 460 25.80 -17.28 26.28
N VAL A 461 24.87 -16.72 27.02
CA VAL A 461 25.14 -15.96 28.24
C VAL A 461 24.29 -16.54 29.36
N VAL A 462 24.94 -16.94 30.47
CA VAL A 462 24.25 -17.48 31.64
C VAL A 462 24.36 -16.50 32.80
N ARG A 463 23.23 -16.19 33.45
CA ARG A 463 23.18 -15.33 34.63
C ARG A 463 22.35 -15.97 35.72
N THR A 464 22.91 -15.97 36.93
CA THR A 464 22.29 -16.62 38.09
C THR A 464 21.99 -15.59 39.17
N TYR A 465 20.73 -15.54 39.58
CA TYR A 465 20.19 -14.56 40.53
C TYR A 465 19.64 -15.26 41.78
N ARG A 466 19.86 -14.68 42.96
CA ARG A 466 19.19 -15.07 44.22
C ARG A 466 17.87 -14.35 44.37
N GLU A 467 16.92 -14.93 45.10
CA GLU A 467 15.59 -14.34 45.31
C GLU A 467 15.61 -12.93 45.93
N ASN A 468 16.70 -12.50 46.56
CA ASN A 468 16.90 -11.12 47.02
C ASN A 468 17.32 -10.13 45.90
N GLY A 469 17.43 -10.58 44.65
CA GLY A 469 17.90 -9.81 43.50
C GLY A 469 19.42 -9.77 43.33
N GLU A 470 20.19 -10.34 44.27
CA GLU A 470 21.66 -10.31 44.21
C GLU A 470 22.21 -11.36 43.23
N ARG A 471 23.29 -10.99 42.54
CA ARG A 471 24.05 -11.89 41.67
C ARG A 471 24.83 -12.90 42.50
N LEU A 472 24.80 -14.17 42.09
CA LEU A 472 25.51 -15.26 42.78
C LEU A 472 26.98 -15.40 42.37
N PHE A 473 27.32 -15.05 41.13
CA PHE A 473 28.66 -15.19 40.57
C PHE A 473 28.96 -13.97 39.68
N GLY A 474 30.24 -13.55 39.63
CA GLY A 474 30.73 -12.59 38.64
C GLY A 474 30.80 -13.25 37.25
N ASP A 475 30.81 -12.43 36.20
CA ASP A 475 30.72 -12.87 34.80
C ASP A 475 31.68 -14.03 34.50
N LEU A 476 31.11 -15.20 34.15
CA LEU A 476 31.78 -16.32 33.49
C LEU A 476 31.76 -16.13 31.97
#